data_AF-A0A1H3GH81-F1
#
_entry.id   AF-A0A1H3GH81-F1
#
_cell.length_a   1.000
_cell.length_b   1.000
_cell.length_c   1.000
_cell.angle_alpha   90.00
_cell.angle_beta   90.00
_cell.angle_gamma   90.00
#
_symmetry.space_group_name_H-M   'P 1'
#
loop_
_entity.id
_entity.type
_entity.pdbx_description
1 polymer ?
#
loop_
_entity_poly.entity_id
_entity_poly.type
_entity_poly.pdbx_seq_one_letter_code
_entity_poly.pdbx_strand_id
1 'polypeptide(L)'
;MALLITDDCINCDVCEPECPNGAIYMGPLIYEIDPHKCTECVGHFNEPQCQQVCPVSCIPLDPAWHESKEQLQAKYERLQAELAASSAAKTQ
;
A
#
# COMPACT_ATOMS: atom_id res chain seq x y z
N MET A 1 5.78 8.58 1.88
CA MET A 1 5.63 8.05 3.24
C MET A 1 4.98 6.69 3.11
N ALA A 2 5.11 5.83 4.10
CA ALA A 2 4.25 4.66 4.18
C ALA A 2 3.05 4.98 5.10
N LEU A 3 1.96 4.25 4.90
CA LEU A 3 0.91 4.14 5.90
C LEU A 3 1.21 2.93 6.79
N LEU A 4 0.66 2.92 7.99
CA LEU A 4 0.65 1.74 8.87
C LEU A 4 -0.79 1.41 9.26
N ILE A 5 -1.04 0.16 9.65
CA ILE A 5 -2.31 -0.26 10.25
C ILE A 5 -2.07 -0.42 11.76
N THR A 6 -2.92 0.20 12.59
CA THR A 6 -2.83 0.11 14.05
C THR A 6 -3.53 -1.12 14.60
N ASP A 7 -3.33 -1.38 15.89
CA ASP A 7 -3.98 -2.45 16.65
C ASP A 7 -5.51 -2.30 16.76
N ASP A 8 -6.08 -1.19 16.29
CA ASP A 8 -7.53 -1.00 16.19
C ASP A 8 -8.14 -1.75 14.99
N CYS A 9 -7.31 -2.40 14.16
CA CYS A 9 -7.76 -3.20 13.03
C CYS A 9 -8.71 -4.32 13.47
N ILE A 10 -9.83 -4.45 12.76
CA ILE A 10 -10.87 -5.46 13.03
C ILE A 10 -10.86 -6.65 12.05
N ASN A 11 -9.81 -6.79 11.24
CA ASN A 11 -9.67 -7.89 10.25
C ASN A 11 -10.90 -8.07 9.34
N CYS A 12 -11.35 -6.98 8.71
CA CYS A 12 -12.55 -6.97 7.86
C CYS A 12 -12.30 -7.21 6.36
N ASP A 13 -11.04 -7.44 5.96
CA ASP A 13 -10.60 -7.81 4.60
C ASP A 13 -10.83 -6.77 3.48
N VAL A 14 -11.46 -5.63 3.76
CA VAL A 14 -11.83 -4.66 2.72
C VAL A 14 -10.67 -3.84 2.16
N CYS A 15 -9.55 -3.70 2.88
CA CYS A 15 -8.46 -2.82 2.46
C CYS A 15 -7.40 -3.50 1.57
N GLU A 16 -7.21 -4.81 1.71
CA GLU A 16 -6.26 -5.60 0.91
C GLU A 16 -6.51 -5.48 -0.61
N PRO A 17 -7.72 -5.76 -1.13
CA PRO A 17 -7.97 -5.72 -2.58
C PRO A 17 -7.88 -4.30 -3.17
N GLU A 18 -8.03 -3.27 -2.34
CA GLU A 18 -7.99 -1.87 -2.77
C GLU A 18 -6.57 -1.34 -2.96
N CYS A 19 -5.55 -2.06 -2.49
CA CYS A 19 -4.17 -1.62 -2.61
C CYS A 19 -3.62 -1.89 -4.03
N PRO A 20 -3.34 -0.86 -4.85
CA PRO A 20 -2.93 -1.07 -6.25
C PRO A 20 -1.54 -1.72 -6.39
N ASN A 21 -0.72 -1.67 -5.33
CA ASN A 21 0.62 -2.24 -5.30
C ASN A 21 0.70 -3.57 -4.54
N GLY A 22 -0.42 -4.10 -4.04
CA GLY A 22 -0.41 -5.28 -3.17
C GLY A 22 0.50 -5.12 -1.95
N ALA A 23 0.45 -3.94 -1.33
CA ALA A 23 1.26 -3.62 -0.15
C ALA A 23 0.62 -4.11 1.15
N ILE A 24 -0.69 -4.34 1.16
CA ILE A 24 -1.45 -4.75 2.33
C ILE A 24 -1.59 -6.28 2.32
N TYR A 25 -1.42 -6.91 3.49
CA TYR A 25 -1.54 -8.36 3.66
C TYR A 25 -1.97 -8.71 5.09
N MET A 26 -2.57 -9.90 5.28
CA MET A 26 -2.89 -10.39 6.61
C MET A 26 -1.61 -10.79 7.37
N GLY A 27 -1.29 -10.07 8.43
CA GLY A 27 -0.22 -10.39 9.37
C GLY A 27 -0.64 -11.43 10.41
N PRO A 28 0.18 -11.67 11.45
CA PRO A 28 -0.13 -12.66 12.48
C PRO A 28 -1.35 -12.32 13.35
N LEU A 29 -1.66 -11.03 13.53
CA LEU A 29 -2.75 -10.56 14.41
C LEU A 29 -3.71 -9.60 13.70
N ILE A 30 -3.15 -8.69 12.91
CA ILE A 30 -3.87 -7.66 12.17
C ILE A 30 -3.36 -7.61 10.73
N TYR A 31 -4.06 -6.88 9.87
CA TYR A 31 -3.50 -6.51 8.58
C TYR A 31 -2.26 -5.64 8.76
N GLU A 32 -1.27 -5.83 7.88
CA GLU A 32 0.00 -5.10 7.88
C GLU A 32 0.25 -4.48 6.50
N ILE A 33 1.07 -3.43 6.47
CA ILE A 33 1.46 -2.72 5.25
C ILE A 33 2.96 -2.90 5.03
N ASP A 34 3.36 -3.38 3.85
CA ASP A 34 4.75 -3.37 3.39
C ASP A 34 5.12 -1.94 2.94
N PRO A 35 5.98 -1.23 3.70
CA PRO A 35 6.33 0.15 3.40
C PRO A 35 7.14 0.28 2.10
N HIS A 36 7.79 -0.79 1.62
CA HIS A 36 8.52 -0.78 0.36
C HIS A 36 7.61 -0.82 -0.87
N LYS A 37 6.32 -1.13 -0.67
CA LYS A 37 5.28 -1.17 -1.72
C LYS A 37 4.22 -0.08 -1.54
N CYS A 38 4.05 0.45 -0.33
CA CYS A 38 3.11 1.54 -0.08
C CYS A 38 3.59 2.83 -0.77
N THR A 39 2.77 3.38 -1.68
CA THR A 39 3.05 4.66 -2.34
C THR A 39 2.11 5.78 -1.86
N GLU A 40 1.36 5.57 -0.78
CA GLU A 40 0.20 6.41 -0.42
C GLU A 40 -0.80 6.58 -1.60
N CYS A 41 -0.84 5.59 -2.49
CA CYS A 41 -1.55 5.63 -3.77
C CYS A 41 -1.09 6.69 -4.77
N VAL A 42 0.00 7.43 -4.51
CA VAL A 42 0.62 8.32 -5.49
C VAL A 42 0.97 7.52 -6.76
N GLY A 43 0.64 8.12 -7.90
CA GLY A 43 0.76 7.50 -9.22
C GLY A 43 -0.50 6.78 -9.71
N HIS A 44 -1.38 6.35 -8.79
CA HIS A 44 -2.64 5.68 -9.12
C HIS A 44 -3.87 6.56 -8.82
N PHE A 45 -3.91 7.18 -7.64
CA PHE A 45 -5.04 7.96 -7.13
C PHE A 45 -4.54 9.21 -6.41
N ASN A 46 -5.47 10.14 -6.12
CA ASN A 46 -5.16 11.36 -5.37
C ASN A 46 -5.15 11.13 -3.85
N GLU A 47 -5.82 10.08 -3.38
CA GLU A 47 -6.00 9.77 -1.96
C GLU A 47 -5.76 8.27 -1.71
N PRO A 48 -5.32 7.87 -0.49
CA PRO A 48 -5.12 6.47 -0.17
C PRO A 48 -6.42 5.68 -0.13
N GLN A 49 -6.59 4.71 -1.04
CA GLN A 49 -7.84 3.94 -1.15
C GLN A 49 -8.15 3.12 0.11
N CYS A 50 -7.12 2.53 0.73
CA CYS A 50 -7.27 1.79 1.99
C CYS A 50 -7.88 2.62 3.14
N GLN A 51 -7.59 3.93 3.21
CA GLN A 51 -8.19 4.82 4.20
C GLN A 51 -9.67 5.10 3.90
N GLN A 52 -10.07 5.14 2.63
CA GLN A 52 -11.45 5.41 2.22
C GLN A 52 -12.41 4.26 2.57
N VAL A 53 -11.88 3.03 2.60
CA VAL A 53 -12.68 1.82 2.86
C VAL A 53 -12.59 1.31 4.29
N CYS A 54 -11.63 1.78 5.09
CA CYS A 54 -11.44 1.31 6.46
C CYS A 54 -12.60 1.73 7.36
N PRO A 55 -13.40 0.79 7.93
CA PRO A 55 -14.59 1.15 8.71
C PRO A 55 -14.28 1.73 10.10
N VAL A 56 -13.04 1.57 10.58
CA VAL A 56 -12.58 2.00 11.91
C VAL A 56 -11.47 3.04 11.86
N SER A 57 -11.15 3.55 10.67
CA SER A 57 -10.14 4.60 10.46
C SER A 57 -8.77 4.33 11.12
N CYS A 58 -8.32 3.07 11.12
CA CYS A 58 -7.10 2.60 11.81
C CYS A 58 -5.83 2.64 10.94
N ILE A 59 -5.78 3.48 9.89
CA ILE A 59 -4.68 3.51 8.91
C ILE A 59 -4.03 4.91 8.84
N PRO A 60 -3.27 5.36 9.86
CA PRO A 60 -2.57 6.64 9.83
C PRO A 60 -1.28 6.60 8.99
N LEU A 61 -0.63 7.77 8.87
CA LEU A 61 0.74 7.87 8.34
C LEU A 61 1.72 7.18 9.30
N ASP A 62 2.69 6.48 8.74
CA ASP A 62 3.75 5.85 9.52
C ASP A 62 4.84 6.87 9.88
N PRO A 63 5.03 7.22 11.17
CA PRO A 63 6.06 8.17 11.59
C PRO A 63 7.49 7.64 11.44
N ALA A 64 7.69 6.33 11.25
CA ALA A 64 9.00 5.75 10.98
C ALA A 64 9.37 5.80 9.48
N TRP A 65 8.40 6.08 8.59
CA TRP A 65 8.55 6.01 7.14
C TRP A 65 8.12 7.29 6.44
N HIS A 66 8.90 8.36 6.64
CA HIS A 66 8.70 9.63 5.94
C HIS A 66 9.34 9.62 4.55
N GLU A 67 8.54 9.92 3.51
CA GLU A 67 9.04 10.10 2.14
C GLU A 67 8.28 11.24 1.47
N SER A 68 8.96 12.02 0.63
CA SER A 68 8.36 13.09 -0.16
C SER A 68 7.51 12.55 -1.31
N LYS A 69 6.70 13.42 -1.93
CA LYS A 69 5.90 13.07 -3.10
C LYS A 69 6.75 12.56 -4.27
N GLU A 70 7.94 13.12 -4.46
CA GLU A 70 8.89 12.69 -5.48
C GLU A 70 9.43 11.28 -5.20
N GLN A 71 9.72 10.97 -3.93
CA GLN A 71 10.16 9.63 -3.53
C GLN A 71 9.05 8.59 -3.73
N LEU A 72 7.80 8.95 -3.41
CA LEU A 72 6.62 8.11 -3.66
C LEU A 72 6.40 7.86 -5.15
N GLN A 73 6.53 8.89 -5.98
CA GLN A 73 6.40 8.79 -7.43
C GLN A 73 7.48 7.87 -8.02
N ALA A 74 8.73 8.02 -7.58
CA ALA A 74 9.83 7.14 -8.01
C ALA A 74 9.61 5.68 -7.57
N LYS A 75 9.06 5.46 -6.36
CA LYS A 75 8.68 4.13 -5.88
C LYS A 75 7.59 3.52 -6.76
N TYR A 76 6.55 4.27 -7.10
CA TYR A 76 5.49 3.85 -8.02
C TYR A 76 6.08 3.40 -9.38
N GLU A 77 6.91 4.23 -10.01
CA GLU A 77 7.51 3.93 -11.31
C GLU A 77 8.32 2.63 -11.28
N ARG A 78 9.10 2.41 -10.21
CA ARG A 78 9.85 1.18 -10.00
C ARG A 78 8.92 -0.04 -9.91
N LEU A 79 7.86 0.02 -9.10
CA LEU A 79 6.91 -1.09 -8.92
C LEU A 79 6.18 -1.44 -10.21
N GLN A 80 5.75 -0.43 -10.98
CA GLN A 80 5.11 -0.65 -12.28
C GLN A 80 6.06 -1.29 -13.30
N ALA A 81 7.33 -0.89 -13.31
CA ALA A 81 8.35 -1.52 -14.14
C ALA A 81 8.57 -3.00 -13.74
N GLU A 82 8.64 -3.30 -12.45
CA GLU A 82 8.77 -4.67 -11.92
C GLU A 82 7.56 -5.55 -12.29
N LEU A 83 6.33 -5.02 -12.17
CA LEU A 83 5.09 -5.69 -12.57
C LEU A 83 5.05 -5.97 -14.08
N ALA A 84 5.42 -4.99 -14.90
CA ALA A 84 5.49 -5.14 -16.35
C ALA A 84 6.51 -6.23 -16.75
N ALA A 85 7.70 -6.21 -16.14
CA ALA A 85 8.75 -7.21 -16.38
C ALA A 85 8.30 -8.62 -15.95
N SER A 86 7.64 -8.74 -14.79
CA SER A 86 7.14 -10.02 -14.27
C SER A 86 6.02 -10.60 -15.14
N SER A 87 5.19 -9.75 -15.74
CA SER A 87 4.11 -10.16 -16.65
C SER A 87 4.66 -10.64 -18.00
N ALA A 88 5.71 -9.99 -18.52
CA ALA A 88 6.40 -10.42 -19.73
C ALA A 88 7.07 -11.80 -19.56
N ALA A 89 7.58 -12.11 -18.36
CA ALA A 89 8.23 -13.39 -18.07
C ALA A 89 7.24 -14.58 -17.95
N LYS A 90 5.98 -14.33 -17.59
CA LYS A 90 4.94 -15.38 -17.40
C LYS A 90 4.21 -15.78 -18.69
N THR A 91 4.47 -15.09 -19.81
CA THR A 91 3.84 -15.38 -21.12
C THR A 91 4.67 -16.36 -21.97
N GLN A 92 5.67 -17.01 -21.35
CA GLN A 92 6.49 -18.08 -21.92
C GLN A 92 6.26 -19.37 -21.14
#